data_AF-A0A960N5M1-F1
#
_entry.id   AF-A0A960N5M1-F1
#
_cell.length_a   1.000
_cell.length_b   1.000
_cell.length_c   1.000
_cell.angle_alpha   90.00
_cell.angle_beta   90.00
_cell.angle_gamma   90.00
#
_symmetry.space_group_name_H-M   'P 1'
#
loop_
_entity.id
_entity.type
_entity.pdbx_description
1 polymer ?
#
loop_
_entity_poly.entity_id
_entity_poly.type
_entity_poly.pdbx_seq_one_letter_code
_entity_poly.pdbx_strand_id
1 'polypeptide(L)'
;MAKLSRKRTRYLILLAAASLIVWRGWPVVWIFLGLNLLVSSDYSRLDEMVPPPEKPSLTLLGLSHPMDEPGKLANELLFQPRRMMHGHGFSPASRMEPHLESIAGILTESSTYEPWYGSKLCGGFHADYCFRWIQEEKKWDALLCMGCHEVILFHEGRSLRCDLSSESAERILSILDVVDPQRRLP
;
A
#
# COMPACT_ATOMS: atom_id res chain seq x y z
N MET A 1 34.25 -33.83 -13.18
CA MET A 1 33.61 -32.53 -12.85
C MET A 1 34.67 -31.45 -12.91
N ALA A 2 34.55 -30.45 -13.79
CA ALA A 2 35.55 -29.37 -13.90
C ALA A 2 35.43 -28.40 -12.71
N LYS A 3 36.56 -28.12 -12.04
CA LYS A 3 36.60 -27.20 -10.89
C LYS A 3 36.53 -25.74 -11.40
N LEU A 4 35.49 -25.00 -11.02
CA LEU A 4 35.37 -23.57 -11.34
C LEU A 4 36.52 -22.79 -10.70
N SER A 5 37.10 -21.83 -11.44
CA SER A 5 38.15 -20.98 -10.87
C SER A 5 37.58 -20.06 -9.78
N ARG A 6 38.40 -19.73 -8.77
CA ARG A 6 38.03 -18.82 -7.68
C ARG A 6 37.54 -17.46 -8.20
N LYS A 7 38.10 -16.99 -9.32
CA LYS A 7 37.68 -15.76 -10.01
C LYS A 7 36.26 -15.87 -10.58
N ARG A 8 35.95 -16.96 -11.30
CA ARG A 8 34.60 -17.22 -11.83
C ARG A 8 33.57 -17.31 -10.71
N THR A 9 33.92 -17.99 -9.62
CA THR A 9 33.04 -18.12 -8.45
C THR A 9 32.69 -16.75 -7.84
N ARG A 10 33.69 -15.87 -7.63
CA ARG A 10 33.46 -14.50 -7.13
C ARG A 10 32.57 -13.68 -8.05
N TYR A 11 32.80 -13.75 -9.37
CA TYR A 11 31.97 -13.05 -10.35
C TYR A 11 30.51 -13.49 -10.28
N LEU A 12 30.26 -14.80 -10.20
CA LEU A 12 28.91 -15.34 -10.08
C LEU A 12 28.21 -14.88 -8.79
N ILE A 13 28.93 -14.83 -7.68
CA ILE A 13 28.37 -14.33 -6.40
C ILE A 13 28.00 -12.84 -6.52
N LEU A 14 28.88 -12.02 -7.08
CA LEU A 14 28.61 -10.58 -7.26
C LEU A 14 27.45 -10.34 -8.21
N LEU A 15 27.37 -11.09 -9.31
CA LEU A 15 26.26 -11.01 -10.25
C LEU A 15 24.95 -11.41 -9.57
N ALA A 16 24.93 -12.51 -8.82
CA ALA A 16 23.75 -12.94 -8.09
C ALA A 16 23.29 -11.90 -7.05
N ALA A 17 24.24 -11.31 -6.31
CA ALA A 17 23.96 -10.24 -5.35
C ALA A 17 23.38 -9.00 -6.05
N ALA A 18 23.97 -8.57 -7.17
CA ALA A 18 23.48 -7.43 -7.95
C ALA A 18 22.07 -7.70 -8.52
N SER A 19 21.83 -8.88 -9.08
CA SER A 19 20.51 -9.28 -9.57
C SER A 19 19.47 -9.29 -8.45
N LEU A 20 19.83 -9.76 -7.26
CA LEU A 20 18.95 -9.73 -6.09
C LEU A 20 18.61 -8.29 -5.68
N ILE A 21 19.60 -7.40 -5.65
CA ILE A 21 19.41 -5.98 -5.32
C ILE A 21 18.51 -5.31 -6.36
N VAL A 22 18.73 -5.53 -7.66
CA VAL A 22 17.89 -4.98 -8.72
C VAL A 22 16.46 -5.51 -8.60
N TRP A 23 16.29 -6.82 -8.41
CA TRP A 23 14.96 -7.42 -8.26
C TRP A 23 14.23 -6.91 -7.02
N ARG A 24 14.94 -6.78 -5.88
CA ARG A 24 14.37 -6.27 -4.63
C ARG A 24 14.12 -4.76 -4.68
N GLY A 25 14.95 -4.00 -5.37
CA GLY A 25 14.86 -2.54 -5.50
C GLY A 25 13.93 -2.07 -6.62
N TRP A 26 13.58 -2.93 -7.58
CA TRP A 26 12.73 -2.56 -8.72
C TRP A 26 11.39 -1.89 -8.34
N PRO A 27 10.66 -2.33 -7.30
CA PRO A 27 9.44 -1.64 -6.87
C PRO A 27 9.67 -0.19 -6.44
N VAL A 28 10.85 0.10 -5.88
CA VAL A 28 11.22 1.47 -5.48
C VAL A 28 11.35 2.36 -6.72
N VAL A 29 11.95 1.84 -7.79
CA VAL A 29 12.03 2.54 -9.08
C VAL A 29 10.62 2.86 -9.60
N TRP A 30 9.67 1.92 -9.51
CA TRP A 30 8.28 2.17 -9.90
C TRP A 30 7.62 3.29 -9.12
N ILE A 31 7.85 3.33 -7.80
CA ILE A 31 7.35 4.40 -6.92
C ILE A 31 7.95 5.75 -7.32
N PHE A 32 9.27 5.83 -7.50
CA PHE A 32 9.95 7.08 -7.87
C PHE A 32 9.60 7.58 -9.28
N LEU A 33 9.32 6.67 -10.21
CA LEU A 33 8.85 7.02 -11.56
C LEU A 33 7.36 7.36 -11.59
N GLY A 34 6.63 7.21 -10.48
CA GLY A 34 5.20 7.47 -10.40
C GLY A 34 4.34 6.51 -11.24
N LEU A 35 4.91 5.38 -11.68
CA LEU A 35 4.18 4.42 -12.53
C LEU A 35 3.07 3.70 -11.76
N ASN A 36 3.23 3.57 -10.44
CA ASN A 36 2.18 3.07 -9.54
C ASN A 36 1.02 4.08 -9.35
N LEU A 37 1.17 5.32 -9.82
CA LEU A 37 0.17 6.39 -9.73
C LEU A 37 -0.60 6.61 -11.03
N LEU A 38 -0.40 5.74 -12.04
CA LEU A 38 -1.20 5.75 -13.27
C LEU A 38 -2.59 5.16 -12.99
N VAL A 39 -3.39 5.92 -12.24
CA VAL A 39 -4.74 5.56 -11.79
C VAL A 39 -5.74 6.60 -12.25
N SER A 40 -7.00 6.20 -12.44
CA SER A 40 -8.03 7.17 -12.84
C SER A 40 -8.31 8.14 -11.69
N SER A 41 -8.65 9.38 -12.03
CA SER A 41 -9.25 10.36 -11.12
C SER A 41 -10.71 10.68 -11.51
N ASP A 42 -11.30 9.88 -12.38
CA ASP A 42 -12.70 10.02 -12.81
C ASP A 42 -13.67 9.62 -11.69
N TYR A 43 -13.96 10.58 -10.84
CA TYR A 43 -14.80 10.41 -9.65
C TYR A 43 -16.27 10.09 -9.97
N SER A 44 -16.72 10.28 -11.22
CA SER A 44 -18.07 9.87 -11.64
C SER A 44 -18.33 8.37 -11.50
N ARG A 45 -17.25 7.59 -11.31
CA ARG A 45 -17.25 6.14 -11.21
C ARG A 45 -17.20 5.62 -9.77
N LEU A 46 -17.30 6.50 -8.77
CA LEU A 46 -17.14 6.13 -7.37
C LEU A 46 -18.01 4.94 -6.97
N ASP A 47 -19.30 4.96 -7.33
CA ASP A 47 -20.25 3.92 -6.93
C ASP A 47 -19.88 2.51 -7.45
N GLU A 48 -19.12 2.41 -8.54
CA GLU A 48 -18.58 1.12 -9.04
C GLU A 48 -17.38 0.62 -8.23
N MET A 49 -16.67 1.53 -7.56
CA MET A 49 -15.38 1.29 -6.93
C MET A 49 -15.47 1.07 -5.42
N VAL A 50 -16.56 1.52 -4.80
CA VAL A 50 -16.81 1.35 -3.36
C VAL A 50 -16.88 -0.15 -3.01
N PRO A 51 -16.16 -0.61 -1.96
CA PRO A 51 -16.21 -2.00 -1.54
C PRO A 51 -17.59 -2.38 -0.98
N PRO A 52 -17.94 -3.68 -0.97
CA PRO A 52 -19.22 -4.13 -0.45
C PRO A 52 -19.20 -4.11 1.10
N PRO A 53 -20.37 -4.04 1.78
CA PRO A 53 -20.50 -3.75 3.21
C PRO A 53 -19.92 -4.82 4.15
N GLU A 54 -19.44 -5.95 3.62
CA GLU A 54 -18.86 -7.02 4.41
C GLU A 54 -17.48 -6.63 4.99
N LYS A 55 -17.02 -7.45 5.93
CA LYS A 55 -15.69 -7.34 6.50
C LYS A 55 -14.62 -7.65 5.44
N PRO A 56 -13.51 -6.87 5.37
CA PRO A 56 -12.37 -7.19 4.55
C PRO A 56 -11.86 -8.61 4.85
N SER A 57 -11.65 -9.39 3.79
CA SER A 57 -11.03 -10.72 3.84
C SER A 57 -9.55 -10.69 4.21
N LEU A 58 -8.90 -9.53 4.03
CA LEU A 58 -7.48 -9.33 4.28
C LEU A 58 -7.22 -7.86 4.59
N THR A 59 -6.35 -7.65 5.55
CA THR A 59 -5.78 -6.34 5.86
C THR A 59 -4.27 -6.46 5.94
N LEU A 60 -3.56 -5.45 5.44
CA LEU A 60 -2.11 -5.39 5.42
C LEU A 60 -1.64 -4.01 5.86
N LEU A 61 -0.57 -3.98 6.63
CA LEU A 61 0.13 -2.77 7.04
C LEU A 61 1.21 -2.41 6.02
N GLY A 62 1.23 -1.16 5.58
CA GLY A 62 2.23 -0.59 4.69
C GLY A 62 3.63 -0.64 5.29
N LEU A 63 4.65 -0.45 4.47
CA LEU A 63 6.03 -0.27 4.95
C LEU A 63 6.21 1.10 5.62
N SER A 64 7.34 1.29 6.30
CA SER A 64 7.69 2.53 7.00
C SER A 64 7.74 3.74 6.06
N HIS A 65 7.38 4.92 6.56
CA HIS A 65 7.32 6.14 5.76
C HIS A 65 8.71 6.56 5.27
N PRO A 66 8.89 6.89 3.98
CA PRO A 66 10.21 7.22 3.41
C PRO A 66 10.81 8.50 3.99
N MET A 67 9.98 9.46 4.40
CA MET A 67 10.45 10.74 4.95
C MET A 67 10.75 10.66 6.45
N ASP A 68 10.16 9.70 7.16
CA ASP A 68 10.21 9.66 8.63
C ASP A 68 11.24 8.64 9.09
N GLU A 69 11.26 7.46 8.46
CA GLU A 69 12.10 6.33 8.82
C GLU A 69 12.84 5.73 7.61
N PRO A 70 13.60 6.52 6.82
CA PRO A 70 14.21 6.07 5.55
C PRO A 70 15.10 4.83 5.70
N GLY A 71 15.86 4.74 6.80
CA GLY A 71 16.72 3.58 7.08
C GLY A 71 15.93 2.30 7.37
N LYS A 72 14.80 2.41 8.07
CA LYS A 72 13.91 1.28 8.36
C LYS A 72 13.19 0.81 7.11
N LEU A 73 12.68 1.74 6.31
CA LEU A 73 12.10 1.43 5.00
C LEU A 73 13.12 0.72 4.09
N ALA A 74 14.36 1.20 4.01
CA ALA A 74 15.41 0.54 3.23
C ALA A 74 15.67 -0.89 3.71
N ASN A 75 15.72 -1.12 5.02
CA ASN A 75 15.85 -2.45 5.61
C ASN A 75 14.66 -3.36 5.27
N GLU A 76 13.43 -2.83 5.37
CA GLU A 76 12.20 -3.54 5.01
C GLU A 76 12.18 -3.94 3.53
N LEU A 77 12.56 -3.02 2.64
CA LEU A 77 12.61 -3.24 1.20
C LEU A 77 13.67 -4.26 0.77
N LEU A 78 14.83 -4.28 1.42
CA LEU A 78 15.93 -5.17 1.03
C LEU A 78 15.83 -6.55 1.68
N PHE A 79 15.51 -6.59 2.98
CA PHE A 79 15.75 -7.76 3.81
C PHE A 79 14.49 -8.40 4.38
N GLN A 80 13.37 -7.69 4.45
CA GLN A 80 12.14 -8.26 5.02
C GLN A 80 11.24 -8.89 3.95
N PRO A 81 10.54 -9.99 4.27
CA PRO A 81 9.43 -10.46 3.45
C PRO A 81 8.37 -9.38 3.32
N ARG A 82 7.85 -9.20 2.11
CA ARG A 82 6.78 -8.24 1.84
C ARG A 82 5.78 -8.81 0.86
N ARG A 83 4.54 -8.35 0.98
CA ARG A 83 3.49 -8.58 0.00
C ARG A 83 3.39 -7.34 -0.90
N MET A 84 3.42 -7.56 -2.21
CA MET A 84 3.18 -6.48 -3.17
C MET A 84 1.70 -6.44 -3.53
N MET A 85 1.07 -5.27 -3.42
CA MET A 85 -0.32 -5.03 -3.82
C MET A 85 -0.36 -3.77 -4.65
N HIS A 86 -0.78 -3.87 -5.92
CA HIS A 86 -0.89 -2.73 -6.85
C HIS A 86 0.37 -1.84 -6.92
N GLY A 87 1.55 -2.46 -6.83
CA GLY A 87 2.84 -1.73 -6.84
C GLY A 87 3.33 -1.24 -5.48
N HIS A 88 2.53 -1.37 -4.42
CA HIS A 88 2.87 -0.98 -3.06
C HIS A 88 3.31 -2.18 -2.21
N GLY A 89 4.30 -1.96 -1.32
CA GLY A 89 4.81 -2.98 -0.42
C GLY A 89 4.10 -2.98 0.93
N PHE A 90 3.84 -4.16 1.49
CA PHE A 90 3.19 -4.34 2.78
C PHE A 90 3.87 -5.44 3.62
N SER A 91 3.83 -5.28 4.94
CA SER A 91 4.31 -6.27 5.90
C SER A 91 3.33 -7.44 6.01
N PRO A 92 3.76 -8.70 5.81
CA PRO A 92 2.89 -9.87 5.85
C PRO A 92 2.50 -10.29 7.27
N ALA A 93 3.18 -9.79 8.30
CA ALA A 93 2.98 -10.18 9.69
C ALA A 93 1.89 -9.37 10.41
N SER A 94 1.29 -8.40 9.73
CA SER A 94 0.33 -7.47 10.32
C SER A 94 -1.10 -7.94 10.09
N ARG A 95 -1.83 -8.13 11.18
CA ARG A 95 -3.27 -8.42 11.21
C ARG A 95 -3.92 -7.41 12.15
N MET A 96 -4.82 -6.57 11.64
CA MET A 96 -5.53 -5.54 12.40
C MET A 96 -6.94 -6.00 12.78
N GLU A 97 -7.05 -7.16 13.40
CA GLU A 97 -8.31 -7.90 13.42
C GLU A 97 -9.46 -7.31 14.27
N PRO A 98 -9.24 -6.61 15.41
CA PRO A 98 -10.34 -6.20 16.28
C PRO A 98 -11.16 -5.00 15.76
N HIS A 99 -10.67 -4.24 14.77
CA HIS A 99 -11.32 -2.99 14.33
C HIS A 99 -11.67 -2.94 12.84
N LEU A 100 -11.53 -4.06 12.13
CA LEU A 100 -11.81 -4.13 10.70
C LEU A 100 -13.25 -3.79 10.35
N GLU A 101 -14.21 -4.17 11.19
CA GLU A 101 -15.64 -3.93 10.92
C GLU A 101 -15.98 -2.43 10.98
N SER A 102 -15.38 -1.69 11.91
CA SER A 102 -15.57 -0.24 12.02
C SER A 102 -14.96 0.50 10.83
N ILE A 103 -13.74 0.13 10.42
CA ILE A 103 -13.09 0.73 9.24
C ILE A 103 -13.83 0.34 7.96
N ALA A 104 -14.28 -0.92 7.84
CA ALA A 104 -15.06 -1.38 6.70
C ALA A 104 -16.35 -0.57 6.54
N GLY A 105 -17.10 -0.36 7.62
CA GLY A 105 -18.32 0.44 7.57
C GLY A 105 -18.07 1.86 7.05
N ILE A 106 -16.96 2.48 7.43
CA ILE A 106 -16.57 3.80 6.90
C ILE A 106 -16.24 3.70 5.41
N LEU A 107 -15.40 2.74 5.01
CA LEU A 107 -14.95 2.60 3.62
C LEU A 107 -16.07 2.17 2.65
N THR A 108 -17.21 1.72 3.13
CA THR A 108 -18.34 1.32 2.27
C THR A 108 -19.33 2.47 2.05
N GLU A 109 -19.14 3.61 2.71
CA GLU A 109 -19.96 4.81 2.53
C GLU A 109 -19.38 5.68 1.41
N SER A 110 -20.17 6.02 0.37
CA SER A 110 -19.68 6.90 -0.71
C SER A 110 -19.26 8.29 -0.19
N SER A 111 -19.84 8.78 0.92
CA SER A 111 -19.48 10.03 1.59
C SER A 111 -18.08 10.03 2.24
N THR A 112 -17.43 8.86 2.33
CA THR A 112 -16.04 8.76 2.77
C THR A 112 -15.06 9.31 1.75
N TYR A 113 -15.46 9.38 0.49
CA TYR A 113 -14.59 9.73 -0.61
C TYR A 113 -14.90 11.13 -1.13
N GLU A 114 -13.88 11.86 -1.55
CA GLU A 114 -13.96 13.16 -2.20
C GLU A 114 -13.15 13.14 -3.51
N PRO A 115 -13.47 13.99 -4.51
CA PRO A 115 -12.66 14.12 -5.71
C PRO A 115 -11.20 14.43 -5.35
N TRP A 116 -10.26 13.80 -6.05
CA TRP A 116 -8.84 14.03 -5.81
C TRP A 116 -8.43 15.47 -6.18
N TYR A 117 -7.90 16.23 -5.21
CA TYR A 117 -7.52 17.63 -5.42
C TYR A 117 -6.05 17.86 -5.82
N GLY A 118 -5.38 16.81 -6.32
CA GLY A 118 -4.01 16.90 -6.85
C GLY A 118 -2.93 16.41 -5.90
N SER A 119 -1.67 16.49 -6.37
CA SER A 119 -0.51 15.90 -5.69
C SER A 119 -0.28 16.47 -4.30
N LYS A 120 -0.02 15.59 -3.33
CA LYS A 120 0.27 15.92 -1.93
C LYS A 120 1.78 15.81 -1.62
N LEU A 121 2.20 16.30 -0.46
CA LEU A 121 3.62 16.42 -0.08
C LEU A 121 4.31 15.08 0.23
N CYS A 122 3.58 13.96 0.33
CA CYS A 122 4.12 12.62 0.56
C CYS A 122 4.87 12.00 -0.65
N GLY A 123 5.24 12.80 -1.66
CA GLY A 123 6.04 12.34 -2.80
C GLY A 123 5.28 11.44 -3.78
N GLY A 124 3.95 11.55 -3.84
CA GLY A 124 3.12 10.73 -4.69
C GLY A 124 1.95 10.14 -3.92
N PHE A 125 2.08 8.88 -3.48
CA PHE A 125 1.09 8.19 -2.64
C PHE A 125 1.82 7.11 -1.83
N HIS A 126 1.69 7.12 -0.51
CA HIS A 126 2.26 6.11 0.37
C HIS A 126 1.15 5.31 1.03
N ALA A 127 1.01 4.05 0.62
CA ALA A 127 -0.01 3.17 1.16
C ALA A 127 0.37 2.70 2.57
N ASP A 128 -0.24 3.31 3.59
CA ASP A 128 -0.12 2.95 5.00
C ASP A 128 -0.91 1.70 5.34
N TYR A 129 -2.04 1.49 4.67
CA TYR A 129 -2.92 0.34 4.87
C TYR A 129 -3.46 -0.17 3.54
N CYS A 130 -3.72 -1.47 3.48
CA CYS A 130 -4.48 -2.09 2.40
C CYS A 130 -5.58 -2.98 2.99
N PHE A 131 -6.80 -2.77 2.52
CA PHE A 131 -7.97 -3.59 2.83
C PHE A 131 -8.43 -4.29 1.56
N ARG A 132 -8.75 -5.57 1.65
CA ARG A 132 -9.22 -6.38 0.52
C ARG A 132 -10.53 -7.09 0.83
N TRP A 133 -11.50 -6.93 -0.06
CA TRP A 133 -12.75 -7.68 -0.07
C TRP A 133 -12.74 -8.70 -1.21
N ILE A 134 -13.36 -9.84 -0.95
CA ILE A 134 -13.60 -10.88 -1.96
C ILE A 134 -15.04 -11.34 -1.80
N GLN A 135 -15.86 -11.11 -2.82
CA GLN A 135 -17.27 -11.53 -2.87
C GLN A 135 -17.55 -12.06 -4.27
N GLU A 136 -18.08 -13.28 -4.38
CA GLU A 136 -18.45 -13.89 -5.67
C GLU A 136 -17.34 -13.79 -6.74
N GLU A 137 -16.11 -14.13 -6.36
CA GLU A 137 -14.88 -14.04 -7.20
C GLU A 137 -14.42 -12.62 -7.57
N LYS A 138 -15.24 -11.60 -7.32
CA LYS A 138 -14.86 -10.20 -7.46
C LYS A 138 -13.97 -9.75 -6.32
N LYS A 139 -13.10 -8.79 -6.61
CA LYS A 139 -12.11 -8.26 -5.67
C LYS A 139 -12.21 -6.75 -5.63
N TRP A 140 -12.16 -6.22 -4.42
CA TRP A 140 -11.98 -4.80 -4.14
C TRP A 140 -10.76 -4.64 -3.27
N ASP A 141 -9.91 -3.68 -3.60
CA ASP A 141 -8.82 -3.27 -2.73
C ASP A 141 -8.92 -1.77 -2.47
N ALA A 142 -8.79 -1.37 -1.21
CA ALA A 142 -8.63 0.03 -0.81
C ALA A 142 -7.23 0.18 -0.22
N LEU A 143 -6.41 1.01 -0.84
CA LEU A 143 -5.10 1.41 -0.32
C LEU A 143 -5.27 2.80 0.29
N LEU A 144 -4.92 2.98 1.56
CA LEU A 144 -5.08 4.25 2.27
C LEU A 144 -3.71 4.86 2.53
N CYS A 145 -3.58 6.16 2.29
CA CYS A 145 -2.50 7.02 2.75
C CYS A 145 -3.07 7.97 3.80
N MET A 146 -2.81 7.67 5.06
CA MET A 146 -3.36 8.41 6.19
C MET A 146 -2.60 9.71 6.45
N GLY A 147 -1.34 9.82 6.03
CA GLY A 147 -0.61 11.10 6.12
C GLY A 147 -1.11 12.17 5.14
N CYS A 148 -1.66 11.74 4.01
CA CYS A 148 -2.17 12.64 2.95
C CYS A 148 -3.70 12.62 2.83
N HIS A 149 -4.40 11.82 3.64
CA HIS A 149 -5.84 11.54 3.56
C HIS A 149 -6.27 11.12 2.15
N GLU A 150 -5.48 10.27 1.49
CA GLU A 150 -5.77 9.80 0.14
C GLU A 150 -6.13 8.31 0.16
N VAL A 151 -6.92 7.89 -0.83
CA VAL A 151 -7.25 6.49 -1.05
C VAL A 151 -7.20 6.15 -2.53
N ILE A 152 -6.70 4.94 -2.83
CA ILE A 152 -6.79 4.35 -4.16
C ILE A 152 -7.64 3.10 -4.06
N LEU A 153 -8.78 3.13 -4.74
CA LEU A 153 -9.70 2.02 -4.88
C LEU A 153 -9.34 1.22 -6.12
N PHE A 154 -9.41 -0.11 -6.04
CA PHE A 154 -9.24 -1.01 -7.17
C PHE A 154 -10.41 -1.98 -7.24
N HIS A 155 -11.00 -2.12 -8.42
CA HIS A 155 -12.08 -3.07 -8.67
C HIS A 155 -12.04 -3.53 -10.14
N GLU A 156 -12.09 -4.84 -10.38
CA GLU A 156 -12.13 -5.43 -11.74
C GLU A 156 -11.06 -4.87 -12.71
N GLY A 157 -9.83 -4.66 -12.22
CA GLY A 157 -8.71 -4.14 -13.01
C GLY A 157 -8.76 -2.62 -13.27
N ARG A 158 -9.77 -1.93 -12.74
CA ARG A 158 -9.88 -0.46 -12.72
C ARG A 158 -9.28 0.07 -11.42
N SER A 159 -8.92 1.34 -11.44
CA SER A 159 -8.43 2.07 -10.27
C SER A 159 -9.00 3.47 -10.22
N LEU A 160 -9.29 3.97 -9.01
CA LEU A 160 -9.77 5.32 -8.76
C LEU A 160 -9.00 5.91 -7.58
N ARG A 161 -8.32 7.03 -7.79
CA ARG A 161 -7.74 7.85 -6.72
C ARG A 161 -8.72 8.92 -6.30
N CYS A 162 -8.90 9.04 -4.99
CA CYS A 162 -9.74 10.03 -4.35
C CYS A 162 -9.10 10.47 -3.03
N ASP A 163 -9.61 11.58 -2.50
CA ASP A 163 -9.31 12.03 -1.14
C ASP A 163 -10.32 11.39 -0.18
N LEU A 164 -9.96 11.22 1.08
CA LEU A 164 -10.90 10.89 2.15
C LEU A 164 -11.54 12.20 2.63
N SER A 165 -12.84 12.18 2.93
CA SER A 165 -13.46 13.30 3.63
C SER A 165 -12.80 13.49 4.99
N SER A 166 -12.68 14.74 5.44
CA SER A 166 -11.97 15.06 6.69
C SER A 166 -12.57 14.30 7.89
N GLU A 167 -13.90 14.19 7.95
CA GLU A 167 -14.60 13.43 8.98
C GLU A 167 -14.26 11.93 8.94
N SER A 168 -14.30 11.31 7.75
CA SER A 168 -13.96 9.88 7.63
C SER A 168 -12.49 9.61 7.92
N ALA A 169 -11.58 10.50 7.51
CA ALA A 169 -10.16 10.39 7.83
C ALA A 169 -9.92 10.42 9.34
N GLU A 170 -10.52 11.37 10.07
CA GLU A 170 -10.44 11.46 11.54
C GLU A 170 -11.02 10.22 12.22
N ARG A 171 -12.18 9.73 11.75
CA ARG A 171 -12.81 8.50 12.28
C ARG A 171 -11.87 7.30 12.11
N ILE A 172 -11.27 7.12 10.92
CA ILE A 172 -10.32 6.03 10.66
C ILE A 172 -9.07 6.18 11.55
N LEU A 173 -8.49 7.39 11.65
CA LEU A 173 -7.33 7.64 12.51
C LEU A 173 -7.62 7.30 13.97
N SER A 174 -8.78 7.72 14.49
CA SER A 174 -9.16 7.42 15.88
C SER A 174 -9.23 5.92 16.19
N ILE A 175 -9.60 5.12 15.19
CA ILE A 175 -9.63 3.66 15.29
C ILE A 175 -8.20 3.11 15.23
N LEU A 176 -7.38 3.58 14.28
CA LEU A 176 -6.02 3.10 14.06
C LEU A 176 -5.07 3.44 15.23
N ASP A 177 -5.24 4.60 15.86
CA ASP A 177 -4.44 5.02 17.02
C ASP A 177 -4.59 4.09 18.23
N VAL A 178 -5.75 3.42 18.34
CA VAL A 178 -5.98 2.39 19.35
C VAL A 178 -5.25 1.09 19.00
N VAL A 179 -5.12 0.78 17.71
CA VAL A 179 -4.54 -0.47 17.20
C VAL A 179 -3.02 -0.44 17.17
N ASP A 180 -2.44 0.65 16.70
CA ASP A 180 -1.00 0.79 16.52
C ASP A 180 -0.49 2.15 17.02
N PRO A 181 -0.45 2.37 18.35
CA PRO A 181 -0.05 3.65 18.93
C PRO A 181 1.41 4.02 18.64
N GLN A 182 2.25 3.05 18.21
CA GLN A 182 3.64 3.31 17.83
C GLN A 182 3.76 3.95 16.45
N ARG A 183 2.69 3.92 15.65
CA ARG A 183 2.66 4.40 14.28
C ARG A 183 1.83 5.66 14.11
N ARG A 184 1.68 6.46 15.18
CA ARG A 184 1.06 7.78 15.10
C ARG A 184 1.73 8.58 14.01
N LEU A 185 0.95 8.90 12.99
CA LEU A 185 1.36 9.80 11.95
C LEU A 185 1.42 11.21 12.55
N PRO A 186 2.38 12.04 12.11
CA PRO A 186 2.55 13.40 12.61
C PRO A 186 1.35 14.30 12.29
#